data_AF-F4WA30-F1
#
_entry.id   AF-F4WA30-F1
#
_cell.length_a   1.000
_cell.length_b   1.000
_cell.length_c   1.000
_cell.angle_alpha   90.00
_cell.angle_beta   90.00
_cell.angle_gamma   90.00
#
_symmetry.space_group_name_H-M   'P 1'
#
loop_
_entity.id
_entity.type
_entity.pdbx_description
1 polymer ?
#
loop_
_entity_poly.entity_id
_entity_poly.type
_entity_poly.pdbx_seq_one_letter_code
_entity_poly.pdbx_strand_id
1 'polypeptide(L)'
;MRDISYSLEEYYDTKTAARGLQQLDRDSRNMMHKYRNLCETITKKVELSDDDYEYQPSHYYEVYCKGYLMLSEDERIMKPLEQKCVYPAFQCVQRSRLLYLVRRRWTSECWEPYTKEIVSGCDCMWPVTNFGEINEYY
;
A
#
# COMPACT_ATOMS: atom_id res chain seq x y z
N MET A 1 -1.17 -5.31 -42.20
CA MET A 1 0.21 -5.53 -41.71
C MET A 1 0.94 -4.20 -41.82
N ARG A 2 1.23 -3.54 -40.70
CA ARG A 2 2.03 -2.32 -40.62
C ARG A 2 3.11 -2.61 -39.58
N ASP A 3 4.32 -2.88 -40.06
CA ASP A 3 5.51 -2.99 -39.23
C ASP A 3 5.95 -1.57 -38.84
N ILE A 4 6.05 -1.34 -37.53
CA ILE A 4 6.59 -0.11 -36.95
C ILE A 4 8.01 -0.45 -36.49
N SER A 5 9.01 -0.08 -37.28
CA SER A 5 10.42 -0.12 -36.88
C SER A 5 10.77 1.18 -36.15
N TYR A 6 11.03 1.13 -34.84
CA TYR A 6 11.63 2.24 -34.13
C TYR A 6 13.13 2.28 -34.42
N SER A 7 13.58 3.40 -34.99
CA SER A 7 14.99 3.74 -35.20
C SER A 7 15.64 3.99 -33.83
N LEU A 8 16.56 3.12 -33.43
CA LEU A 8 17.35 3.24 -32.20
C LEU A 8 18.73 3.78 -32.58
N GLU A 9 18.86 5.10 -32.70
CA GLU A 9 20.17 5.76 -32.80
C GLU A 9 20.23 6.94 -31.82
N GLU A 10 20.55 6.63 -30.56
CA GLU A 10 21.27 7.58 -29.71
C GLU A 10 22.63 6.96 -29.39
N TYR A 11 23.64 7.52 -30.04
CA TYR A 11 25.06 7.20 -29.97
C TYR A 11 25.61 7.61 -28.60
N TYR A 12 25.74 6.67 -27.66
CA TYR A 12 26.45 6.89 -26.40
C TYR A 12 27.95 6.64 -26.58
N ASP A 13 28.73 7.73 -26.56
CA ASP A 13 30.20 7.70 -26.59
C ASP A 13 30.77 7.05 -25.30
N THR A 14 31.19 5.80 -25.43
CA THR A 14 31.66 4.93 -24.34
C THR A 14 33.01 5.35 -23.75
N LYS A 15 33.68 6.39 -24.28
CA LYS A 15 35.01 6.79 -23.80
C LYS A 15 35.00 7.82 -22.67
N THR A 16 33.92 8.57 -22.47
CA THR A 16 33.88 9.64 -21.44
C THR A 16 33.34 9.14 -20.09
N ALA A 17 32.51 8.10 -20.09
CA ALA A 17 31.92 7.51 -18.88
C ALA A 17 32.94 6.76 -17.98
N ALA A 18 34.08 6.34 -18.54
CA ALA A 18 35.09 5.55 -17.81
C ALA A 18 35.96 6.37 -16.84
N ARG A 19 36.01 7.70 -16.96
CA ARG A 19 36.82 8.56 -16.06
C ARG A 19 36.03 9.21 -14.93
N GLY A 20 34.70 9.16 -14.96
CA GLY A 20 33.80 9.65 -13.91
C GLY A 20 33.32 8.58 -12.93
N LEU A 21 33.71 7.31 -13.13
CA LEU A 21 33.47 6.22 -12.17
C LEU A 21 34.55 6.18 -11.08
N GLN A 22 34.95 7.35 -10.57
CA GLN A 22 35.58 7.41 -9.25
C GLN A 22 34.54 6.91 -8.26
N GLN A 23 34.71 5.64 -7.88
CA GLN A 23 34.15 4.98 -6.71
C GLN A 23 32.98 5.74 -6.07
N LEU A 24 31.76 5.49 -6.57
CA LEU A 24 30.58 5.77 -5.77
C LEU A 24 30.73 4.92 -4.51
N ASP A 25 31.15 5.59 -3.45
CA ASP A 25 31.46 5.00 -2.16
C ASP A 25 30.28 4.17 -1.69
N ARG A 26 30.54 2.87 -1.52
CA ARG A 26 29.51 1.87 -1.21
C ARG A 26 28.91 2.12 0.18
N ASP A 27 29.61 2.88 1.03
CA ASP A 27 29.19 3.31 2.37
C ASP A 27 28.15 4.45 2.37
N SER A 28 27.96 5.17 1.27
CA SER A 28 26.94 6.23 1.18
C SER A 28 25.49 5.70 1.23
N ARG A 29 25.29 4.38 1.06
CA ARG A 29 23.97 3.73 1.20
C ARG A 29 23.40 3.84 2.61
N ASN A 30 24.23 4.09 3.62
CA ASN A 30 23.80 4.30 5.01
C ASN A 30 23.28 5.73 5.29
N MET A 31 23.32 6.63 4.31
CA MET A 31 22.79 7.99 4.41
C MET A 31 21.35 8.12 3.85
N MET A 32 20.69 7.00 3.54
CA MET A 32 19.27 7.00 3.18
C MET A 32 18.42 7.26 4.42
N HIS A 33 17.61 8.31 4.36
CA HIS A 33 16.65 8.63 5.42
C HIS A 33 15.70 7.44 5.63
N LYS A 34 15.64 6.91 6.85
CA LYS A 34 14.74 5.82 7.20
C LYS A 34 13.34 6.38 7.46
N TYR A 35 12.46 6.25 6.47
CA TYR A 35 11.04 6.57 6.64
C TYR A 35 10.35 5.50 7.49
N ARG A 36 9.46 5.95 8.38
CA ARG A 36 8.59 5.10 9.19
C ARG A 36 7.16 5.61 9.08
N ASN A 37 6.20 4.69 9.15
CA ASN A 37 4.79 5.04 9.17
C ASN A 37 4.47 5.83 10.45
N LEU A 38 3.65 6.86 10.30
CA LEU A 38 3.16 7.66 11.43
C LEU A 38 2.06 6.93 12.22
N CYS A 39 1.38 5.98 11.57
CA CYS A 39 0.32 5.16 12.13
C CYS A 39 0.81 3.74 12.37
N GLU A 40 0.40 3.16 13.49
CA GLU A 40 0.71 1.79 13.84
C GLU A 40 -0.32 0.88 13.20
N THR A 41 0.17 -0.16 12.54
CA THR A 41 -0.67 -1.08 11.75
C THR A 41 -0.52 -2.52 12.22
N ILE A 42 -1.61 -3.27 12.10
CA ILE A 42 -1.68 -4.72 12.33
C ILE A 42 -2.02 -5.38 11.00
N THR A 43 -1.17 -6.30 10.55
CA THR A 43 -1.38 -7.04 9.32
C THR A 43 -1.98 -8.41 9.64
N LYS A 44 -3.12 -8.73 9.03
CA LYS A 44 -3.80 -10.01 9.16
C LYS A 44 -3.80 -10.72 7.81
N LYS A 45 -3.36 -11.98 7.80
CA LYS A 45 -3.50 -12.86 6.64
C LYS A 45 -4.92 -13.43 6.62
N VAL A 46 -5.58 -13.36 5.47
CA VAL A 46 -6.91 -13.92 5.24
C VAL A 46 -6.83 -14.94 4.12
N GLU A 47 -7.17 -16.18 4.44
CA GLU A 47 -7.26 -17.26 3.46
C GLU A 47 -8.59 -17.14 2.70
N LEU A 48 -8.53 -17.36 1.38
CA LEU A 48 -9.68 -17.41 0.49
C LEU A 48 -10.00 -18.89 0.22
N SER A 49 -10.95 -19.43 0.97
CA SER A 49 -11.35 -20.83 0.87
C SER A 49 -12.88 -20.90 0.78
N ASP A 50 -13.38 -21.25 -0.40
CA ASP A 50 -14.79 -21.50 -0.66
C ASP A 50 -14.95 -22.89 -1.30
N ASP A 51 -16.09 -23.54 -1.07
CA ASP A 51 -16.39 -24.87 -1.61
C ASP A 51 -16.60 -24.85 -3.14
N ASP A 52 -16.94 -23.69 -3.70
CA ASP A 52 -17.33 -23.54 -5.11
C ASP A 52 -16.18 -23.04 -6.00
N TYR A 53 -15.25 -22.26 -5.44
CA TYR A 53 -14.25 -21.52 -6.21
C TYR A 53 -12.82 -21.72 -5.69
N GLU A 54 -11.89 -21.80 -6.63
CA GLU A 54 -10.47 -21.66 -6.41
C GLU A 54 -10.06 -20.21 -6.70
N TYR A 55 -9.25 -19.62 -5.80
CA TYR A 55 -8.78 -18.23 -5.91
C TYR A 55 -7.26 -18.18 -6.13
N GLN A 56 -6.82 -17.19 -6.92
CA GLN A 56 -5.39 -16.90 -7.08
C GLN A 56 -5.09 -15.41 -6.90
N PRO A 57 -4.22 -15.04 -5.93
CA PRO A 57 -3.65 -15.88 -4.87
C PRO A 57 -4.71 -16.46 -3.91
N SER A 58 -4.39 -17.56 -3.22
CA SER A 58 -5.28 -18.24 -2.26
C SER A 58 -5.50 -17.46 -0.95
N HIS A 59 -4.83 -16.33 -0.79
CA HIS A 59 -4.92 -15.51 0.41
C HIS A 59 -4.60 -14.06 0.06
N TYR A 60 -5.00 -13.18 0.96
CA TYR A 60 -4.65 -11.77 0.90
C TYR A 60 -4.30 -11.25 2.29
N TYR A 61 -3.82 -10.00 2.34
CA TYR A 61 -3.46 -9.34 3.57
C TYR A 61 -4.35 -8.12 3.79
N GLU A 62 -4.91 -8.07 4.98
CA GLU A 62 -5.65 -6.94 5.52
C GLU A 62 -4.73 -6.16 6.46
N VAL A 63 -4.73 -4.83 6.34
CA VAL A 63 -3.90 -3.96 7.17
C VAL A 63 -4.81 -3.02 7.94
N TYR A 64 -4.85 -3.22 9.26
CA TYR A 64 -5.69 -2.50 10.19
C TYR A 64 -4.91 -1.46 10.98
N CYS A 65 -5.54 -0.36 11.35
CA CYS A 65 -4.97 0.57 12.33
C CYS A 65 -5.08 -0.05 13.72
N LYS A 66 -4.05 0.12 14.56
CA LYS A 66 -4.03 -0.48 15.91
C LYS A 66 -5.23 -0.07 16.77
N GLY A 67 -5.78 1.13 16.57
CA GLY A 67 -6.99 1.60 17.24
C GLY A 67 -8.32 1.09 16.65
N TYR A 68 -8.32 0.54 15.43
CA TYR A 68 -9.53 0.10 14.72
C TYR A 68 -10.02 -1.28 15.20
N LEU A 69 -9.10 -2.22 15.48
CA LEU A 69 -9.46 -3.58 15.91
C LEU A 69 -10.07 -3.65 17.33
N MET A 70 -9.88 -2.60 18.15
CA MET A 70 -10.55 -2.47 19.45
C MET A 70 -12.07 -2.26 19.33
N LEU A 71 -12.61 -2.09 18.11
CA LEU A 71 -14.04 -1.95 17.85
C LEU A 71 -14.75 -3.30 17.64
N SER A 72 -14.04 -4.39 17.32
CA SER A 72 -14.67 -5.62 16.81
C SER A 72 -14.86 -6.75 17.83
N GLU A 73 -14.20 -6.73 18.99
CA GLU A 73 -14.28 -7.86 19.94
C GLU A 73 -14.94 -7.55 21.30
N ASP A 74 -15.05 -6.28 21.71
CA ASP A 74 -15.71 -5.93 22.98
C ASP A 74 -16.52 -4.63 22.86
N GLU A 75 -17.83 -4.74 22.61
CA GLU A 75 -18.80 -3.63 22.67
C GLU A 75 -19.00 -3.05 24.10
N ARG A 76 -18.09 -3.34 25.04
CA ARG A 76 -18.18 -2.83 26.41
C ARG A 76 -16.93 -2.05 26.77
N ILE A 77 -17.07 -0.73 26.62
CA ILE A 77 -16.35 0.28 27.41
C ILE A 77 -14.87 0.42 27.02
N MET A 78 -14.54 0.69 25.76
CA MET A 78 -13.42 1.60 25.46
C MET A 78 -13.79 2.42 24.23
N LYS A 79 -13.80 3.76 24.37
CA LYS A 79 -13.76 4.63 23.18
C LYS A 79 -12.57 4.17 22.34
N PRO A 80 -12.70 4.01 21.01
CA PRO A 80 -11.55 3.72 20.17
C PRO A 80 -10.47 4.73 20.52
N LEU A 81 -9.34 4.23 21.03
CA LEU A 81 -8.18 5.08 21.31
C LEU A 81 -7.69 5.55 19.95
N GLU A 82 -8.21 6.71 19.52
CA GLU A 82 -7.78 7.35 18.29
C GLU A 82 -6.28 7.53 18.35
N GLN A 83 -5.57 6.80 17.49
CA GLN A 83 -4.15 6.96 17.38
C GLN A 83 -3.88 8.33 16.75
N LYS A 84 -3.30 9.23 17.55
CA LYS A 84 -2.77 10.49 17.07
C LYS A 84 -1.41 10.24 16.42
N CYS A 85 -1.16 10.87 15.28
CA CYS A 85 0.18 10.91 14.70
C CYS A 85 0.98 12.09 15.31
N VAL A 86 2.24 12.26 14.87
CA VAL A 86 3.27 13.15 15.47
C VAL A 86 2.75 14.51 15.97
N TYR A 87 1.77 15.12 15.30
CA TYR A 87 1.12 16.34 15.76
C TYR A 87 -0.31 16.04 16.30
N PRO A 88 -0.68 16.53 17.49
CA PRO A 88 -1.86 16.07 18.25
C PRO A 88 -3.23 16.36 17.60
N ALA A 89 -3.25 17.11 16.49
CA ALA A 89 -4.45 17.41 15.69
C ALA A 89 -4.71 16.40 14.56
N PHE A 90 -3.69 15.65 14.12
CA PHE A 90 -3.87 14.66 13.06
C PHE A 90 -4.20 13.29 13.64
N GLN A 91 -5.03 12.55 12.92
CA GLN A 91 -5.54 11.25 13.36
C GLN A 91 -5.20 10.18 12.33
N CYS A 92 -4.95 8.97 12.81
CA CYS A 92 -4.79 7.80 11.96
C CYS A 92 -6.15 7.28 11.49
N VAL A 93 -6.36 7.28 10.17
CA VAL A 93 -7.61 6.87 9.52
C VAL A 93 -7.41 5.56 8.77
N GLN A 94 -8.32 4.62 8.97
CA GLN A 94 -8.35 3.35 8.25
C GLN A 94 -8.67 3.58 6.76
N ARG A 95 -7.86 2.98 5.90
CA ARG A 95 -8.03 3.03 4.45
C ARG A 95 -8.51 1.69 3.93
N SER A 96 -9.36 1.76 2.91
CA SER A 96 -9.83 0.61 2.14
C SER A 96 -9.34 0.73 0.70
N ARG A 97 -9.18 -0.40 0.03
CA ARG A 97 -8.89 -0.47 -1.40
C ARG A 97 -9.64 -1.62 -2.05
N LEU A 98 -9.84 -1.52 -3.36
CA LEU A 98 -10.26 -2.65 -4.16
C LEU A 98 -9.07 -3.57 -4.41
N LEU A 99 -9.21 -4.82 -3.97
CA LEU A 99 -8.32 -5.93 -4.27
C LEU A 99 -8.80 -6.61 -5.56
N TYR A 100 -7.87 -6.83 -6.49
CA TYR A 100 -8.11 -7.55 -7.73
C TYR A 100 -7.49 -8.94 -7.63
N LEU A 101 -8.30 -9.95 -7.90
CA LEU A 101 -7.96 -11.37 -7.84
C LEU A 101 -8.50 -12.04 -9.09
N VAL A 102 -8.13 -13.30 -9.28
CA VAL A 102 -8.83 -14.19 -10.20
C VAL A 102 -9.41 -15.36 -9.43
N ARG A 103 -10.56 -15.84 -9.88
CA ARG A 103 -11.16 -17.07 -9.36
C ARG A 103 -11.64 -17.95 -10.49
N ARG A 104 -11.76 -19.24 -10.25
CA ARG A 104 -12.42 -20.19 -11.16
C ARG A 104 -13.29 -21.13 -10.36
N ARG A 105 -14.36 -21.65 -10.95
CA ARG A 105 -15.10 -22.75 -10.32
C ARG A 105 -14.26 -24.01 -10.32
N TRP A 106 -14.34 -24.85 -9.29
CA TRP A 106 -13.64 -26.14 -9.29
C TRP A 106 -14.02 -27.04 -10.47
N THR A 107 -15.23 -26.88 -11.00
CA THR A 107 -15.76 -27.62 -12.15
C THR A 107 -15.41 -26.99 -13.51
N SER A 108 -14.73 -25.84 -13.53
CA SER A 108 -14.43 -25.08 -14.74
C SER A 108 -12.93 -24.83 -14.85
N GLU A 109 -12.42 -24.81 -16.07
CA GLU A 109 -11.03 -24.44 -16.34
C GLU A 109 -10.84 -22.93 -16.55
N CYS A 110 -11.93 -22.18 -16.70
CA CYS A 110 -11.89 -20.75 -17.01
C CYS A 110 -11.74 -19.90 -15.75
N TRP A 111 -10.67 -19.08 -15.73
CA TRP A 111 -10.47 -18.03 -14.74
C TRP A 111 -11.29 -16.78 -15.10
N GLU A 112 -11.88 -16.18 -14.09
CA GLU A 112 -12.60 -14.91 -14.18
C GLU A 112 -12.01 -13.88 -13.20
N PRO A 113 -12.02 -12.57 -13.57
CA PRO A 113 -11.60 -11.52 -12.66
C PRO A 113 -12.59 -11.40 -11.50
N TYR A 114 -12.06 -11.19 -10.30
CA TYR A 114 -12.84 -10.98 -9.08
C TYR A 114 -12.28 -9.79 -8.31
N THR A 115 -13.18 -8.94 -7.82
CA THR A 115 -12.81 -7.74 -7.06
C THR A 115 -13.50 -7.74 -5.71
N LYS A 116 -12.75 -7.40 -4.67
CA LYS A 116 -13.26 -7.29 -3.31
C LYS A 116 -12.67 -6.06 -2.62
N GLU A 117 -13.49 -5.31 -1.90
CA GLU A 117 -12.98 -4.23 -1.05
C GLU A 117 -12.34 -4.82 0.21
N ILE A 118 -11.13 -4.38 0.54
CA ILE A 118 -10.37 -4.82 1.71
C ILE A 118 -9.80 -3.62 2.45
N VAL A 119 -9.58 -3.77 3.76
CA VAL A 119 -8.79 -2.82 4.54
C VAL A 119 -7.31 -2.90 4.14
N SER A 120 -6.71 -1.76 3.81
CA SER A 120 -5.42 -1.72 3.11
C SER A 120 -4.30 -0.99 3.82
N GLY A 121 -4.59 -0.20 4.85
CA GLY A 121 -3.58 0.56 5.57
C GLY A 121 -4.16 1.71 6.36
N CYS A 122 -3.26 2.56 6.85
CA CYS A 122 -3.59 3.69 7.71
C CYS A 122 -2.82 4.91 7.29
N ASP A 123 -3.54 6.03 7.14
CA ASP A 123 -2.95 7.31 6.80
C ASP A 123 -3.16 8.30 7.95
N CYS A 124 -2.17 9.16 8.19
CA CYS A 124 -2.29 10.28 9.10
C CYS A 124 -2.99 11.43 8.36
N MET A 125 -4.23 11.73 8.75
CA MET A 125 -5.09 12.68 8.04
C MET A 125 -5.54 13.83 8.95
N TRP A 126 -5.88 14.94 8.31
CA TRP A 126 -6.42 16.14 8.96
C TRP A 126 -7.96 16.04 9.07
N PRO A 127 -8.54 16.11 10.27
CA PRO A 127 -9.99 16.03 10.44
C PRO A 127 -10.64 17.38 10.17
N VAL A 128 -11.04 17.60 8.92
CA VAL A 128 -11.71 18.83 8.44
C VAL A 128 -12.95 19.18 9.28
N THR A 129 -13.67 18.17 9.79
CA THR A 129 -14.85 18.37 10.64
C THR A 129 -14.55 19.10 11.96
N ASN A 130 -13.34 18.94 12.49
CA ASN A 130 -12.97 19.45 13.81
C ASN A 130 -12.22 20.79 13.72
N PHE A 131 -11.47 21.00 12.63
CA PHE A 131 -10.54 22.12 12.50
C PHE A 131 -10.73 22.96 11.23
N GLY A 132 -11.69 22.63 10.37
CA GLY A 132 -11.97 23.34 9.12
C GLY A 132 -11.03 22.97 7.97
N GLU A 133 -11.20 23.62 6.83
CA GLU A 133 -10.33 23.45 5.65
C GLU A 133 -8.93 24.04 5.89
N ILE A 134 -7.91 23.40 5.31
CA ILE A 134 -6.54 23.94 5.32
C ILE A 134 -6.47 25.05 4.26
N ASN A 135 -6.66 26.30 4.69
CA ASN A 135 -6.69 27.47 3.81
C ASN A 135 -5.30 28.07 3.49
N GLU A 136 -4.21 27.46 3.98
CA GLU A 136 -2.85 27.92 3.69
C GLU A 136 -2.20 26.97 2.66
N TYR A 137 -1.92 27.54 1.49
CA TYR A 137 -1.27 26.91 0.34
C TYR A 137 0.06 26.26 0.75
N TYR A 138 0.26 25.01 0.31
CA TYR A 138 1.57 24.34 0.30
C TYR A 138 2.46 24.87 -0.81
#